data_AF-A0A923Z3D9-F1
#
_entry.id   AF-A0A923Z3D9-F1
#
_cell.length_a   1.000
_cell.length_b   1.000
_cell.length_c   1.000
_cell.angle_alpha   90.00
_cell.angle_beta   90.00
_cell.angle_gamma   90.00
#
_symmetry.space_group_name_H-M   'P 1'
#
loop_
_entity.id
_entity.type
_entity.pdbx_description
1 polymer ?
#
loop_
_entity_poly.entity_id
_entity_poly.type
_entity_poly.pdbx_seq_one_letter_code
_entity_poly.pdbx_strand_id
1 'polypeptide(L)' 'MDIRAAEISQVIRDQIANFGTEAQVSEVGQVLSVGDGIARVFGLDNVQAG' A
#
# COMPACT_ATOMS: atom_id res chain seq x y z
N MET A 1 32.05 24.61 5.85
CA MET A 1 30.65 24.25 5.58
C MET A 1 30.57 22.73 5.57
N ASP A 2 30.54 22.14 6.75
CA ASP A 2 30.37 20.69 6.92
C ASP A 2 28.89 20.39 6.77
N ILE A 3 28.44 20.37 5.52
CA ILE A 3 27.09 19.97 5.15
C ILE A 3 26.97 18.50 5.54
N ARG A 4 26.40 18.25 6.73
CA ARG A 4 25.25 17.37 7.03
C ARG A 4 25.11 16.07 6.21
N ALA A 5 26.20 15.52 5.68
CA ALA A 5 26.19 14.33 4.85
C ALA A 5 25.78 13.12 5.67
N ALA A 6 26.08 13.11 6.97
CA ALA A 6 25.60 12.12 7.93
C ALA A 6 24.07 12.16 8.08
N GLU A 7 23.46 13.34 8.21
CA GLU A 7 22.00 13.50 8.27
C GLU A 7 21.33 13.11 6.94
N ILE A 8 21.87 13.54 5.80
CA ILE A 8 21.34 13.16 4.49
C ILE A 8 21.43 11.64 4.29
N SER A 9 22.54 11.03 4.71
CA SER A 9 22.75 9.58 4.63
C SER A 9 21.83 8.81 5.57
N GLN A 10 21.45 9.38 6.72
CA GLN A 10 20.48 8.80 7.64
C GLN A 10 19.06 8.86 7.05
N VAL A 11 18.63 10.01 6.57
CA VAL A 11 17.30 10.18 5.95
C VAL A 11 17.11 9.25 4.75
N ILE A 12 18.13 9.09 3.90
CA ILE A 12 18.07 8.16 2.76
C ILE A 12 18.03 6.71 3.25
N ARG A 13 18.79 6.35 4.29
CA ARG A 13 18.74 5.00 4.88
C ARG A 13 17.38 4.68 5.47
N ASP A 14 16.80 5.63 6.19
CA ASP A 14 15.49 5.48 6.82
C ASP A 14 14.38 5.41 5.78
N GLN A 15 14.48 6.19 4.69
CA GLN A 15 13.56 6.06 3.56
C GLN A 15 13.68 4.70 2.88
N ILE A 16 14.89 4.19 2.61
CA ILE A 16 15.09 2.87 2.00
C ILE A 16 14.64 1.75 2.94
N ALA A 17 14.87 1.87 4.25
CA ALA A 17 14.44 0.88 5.24
C ALA A 17 12.91 0.79 5.35
N ASN A 18 12.21 1.91 5.15
CA ASN A 18 10.75 1.98 5.12
C ASN A 18 10.17 1.74 3.71
N PHE A 19 11.00 1.77 2.66
CA PHE A 19 10.62 1.55 1.27
C PHE A 19 10.43 0.05 1.03
N GLY A 20 9.20 -0.42 1.16
CA GLY A 20 8.83 -1.81 0.87
C GLY A 20 7.97 -2.47 1.94
N THR A 21 7.80 -1.85 3.11
CA THR A 21 6.86 -2.30 4.15
C THR A 21 5.43 -1.83 3.93
N GLU A 22 5.22 -0.82 3.08
CA GLU A 22 3.91 -0.56 2.51
C GLU A 22 3.67 -1.55 1.38
N ALA A 23 3.40 -2.80 1.74
CA ALA A 23 2.61 -3.64 0.86
C ALA A 23 1.30 -2.87 0.62
N GLN A 24 1.13 -2.29 -0.57
CA GLN A 24 -0.12 -1.71 -1.03
C GLN A 24 -1.16 -2.83 -1.15
N VAL A 25 -1.63 -3.35 -0.02
CA VAL A 25 -2.76 -4.27 0.04
C VAL A 25 -4.01 -3.41 0.16
N SER A 26 -4.33 -2.62 -0.85
CA SER A 26 -5.54 -1.77 -0.82
C SER A 26 -6.60 -2.16 -1.83
N GLU A 27 -6.30 -3.04 -2.80
CA GLU A 27 -7.20 -3.21 -3.95
C GLU A 27 -7.41 -4.67 -4.37
N VAL A 28 -6.94 -5.65 -3.59
CA VAL A 28 -7.19 -7.06 -3.90
C VAL A 28 -8.33 -7.56 -3.03
N GLY A 29 -9.47 -7.85 -3.65
CA GLY A 29 -10.59 -8.57 -3.05
C GLY A 29 -10.70 -9.99 -3.59
N GLN A 30 -11.30 -10.88 -2.81
CA GLN A 30 -11.63 -12.24 -3.22
C GLN A 30 -13.14 -12.36 -3.48
N VAL A 31 -13.51 -12.90 -4.64
CA VAL A 31 -14.92 -13.20 -4.95
C VAL A 31 -15.36 -14.39 -4.11
N LEU A 32 -16.41 -14.19 -3.32
CA LEU A 32 -17.05 -15.22 -2.50
C LEU A 32 -18.12 -15.98 -3.30
N SER A 33 -18.90 -15.27 -4.12
CA SER A 33 -20.01 -15.87 -4.88
C SER A 33 -20.41 -15.01 -6.08
N VAL A 34 -20.92 -15.65 -7.13
CA VAL A 34 -21.51 -14.99 -8.31
C VAL A 34 -22.87 -15.63 -8.63
N GLY A 35 -23.89 -14.83 -8.88
CA GLY A 35 -25.22 -15.30 -9.30
C GLY A 35 -26.07 -14.15 -9.88
N ASP A 36 -26.81 -14.42 -10.96
CA ASP A 36 -27.70 -13.46 -11.64
C ASP A 36 -27.05 -12.10 -11.96
N GLY A 37 -25.75 -12.10 -12.30
CA GLY A 37 -24.98 -10.89 -12.59
C GLY A 37 -24.53 -10.10 -11.35
N ILE A 38 -24.77 -10.61 -10.14
CA ILE A 38 -24.34 -10.02 -8.87
C ILE A 38 -23.16 -10.84 -8.31
N ALA A 39 -22.08 -10.15 -7.96
CA ALA A 39 -20.92 -10.74 -7.29
C ALA A 39 -20.82 -10.23 -5.85
N ARG A 40 -20.46 -11.13 -4.91
CA ARG A 40 -20.12 -10.78 -3.53
C ARG A 40 -18.61 -10.89 -3.37
N VAL A 41 -17.97 -9.80 -2.95
CA VAL A 41 -16.52 -9.70 -2.80
C VAL A 41 -16.17 -9.45 -1.34
N PHE A 42 -15.12 -10.10 -0.85
CA PHE A 42 -14.52 -9.86 0.46
C PHE A 42 -13.20 -9.11 0.28
N GLY A 43 -12.96 -8.09 1.11
CA GLY A 43 -11.87 -7.12 0.93
C GLY A 43 -12.35 -5.88 0.17
N LEU A 44 -11.45 -5.23 -0.57
CA LEU A 44 -11.68 -3.93 -1.24
C LEU A 44 -12.15 -2.83 -0.27
N ASP A 45 -11.54 -2.76 0.92
CA ASP A 45 -11.99 -1.88 2.01
C ASP A 45 -11.96 -0.38 1.65
N ASN A 46 -11.15 0.00 0.66
CA ASN A 46 -11.00 1.37 0.18
C ASN A 46 -11.79 1.66 -1.12
N VAL A 47 -12.70 0.77 -1.55
CA VAL A 47 -13.49 0.99 -2.76
C VAL A 47 -14.49 2.13 -2.57
N GLN A 48 -14.63 2.98 -3.59
CA GLN A 48 -15.63 4.04 -3.58
C GLN A 48 -16.98 3.50 -4.08
N ALA A 49 -18.07 4.03 -3.53
CA ALA A 49 -19.41 3.74 -4.05
C ALA A 49 -19.58 4.42 -5.43
N GLY A 50 -19.83 3.60 -6.46
CA GLY A 50 -20.11 4.02 -7.82
C GLY A 50 -21.59 3.96 -8.16
#